data_AF-A0A1Y2FBK8-F1
#
_entry.id   AF-A0A1Y2FBK8-F1
#
_cell.length_a   1.000
_cell.length_b   1.000
_cell.length_c   1.000
_cell.angle_alpha   90.00
_cell.angle_beta   90.00
_cell.angle_gamma   90.00
#
_symmetry.space_group_name_H-M   'P 1'
#
loop_
_entity.id
_entity.type
_entity.pdbx_description
1 polymer ?
#
loop_
_entity_poly.entity_id
_entity_poly.type
_entity_poly.pdbx_seq_one_letter_code
_entity_poly.pdbx_strand_id
1 'polypeptide(L)'
;MSALGGQLGRLRLPLVAVVASLLLLALYHHSSSFKSSQSSGGWILDPSIVQIINQHIDLQGHSYGGSTPLNFTLDADGISSSGTCSGLEALRKAVGGRTWSNVAWGGRAGAQCGAKGGDPSSQHSLFLSDVDGLDGLAQAAPTCRDCSSTLVIIYSTDEAELEAAMESLLDGNFAWTILRDLQPLADGFIFALRKQPIPLQDQRHMDDFLALQAADHDVPCEEGKFLVHELMPSGLGSVIATISRLSYYAVHVGRPLIVIPNDNFAYLPPGYCPDESLNCYFHSPFYRPHRCLSYVLTHLSNKPPLTPPKATSLKSLDPTAHSDSDHLWLMEWPSWTGMTSQFYNHLRASGLNPLATRSFLLLANPRRPIRQLLASRLAAIEPSPRYISLHVRHGDKSQEYPLIPFETYMATVDQLAASSSIHDVYLATDNSSILTHELQNYPHLHFITQTMERHGDQPGGKGGYWRTGFLTKQLDLFLTSMVDLEMMSRAEVFVGSESSGFTQLVKARRAAEGRFRTLGLHASGRVTEEGLGPEWFDDGL
;
A
#
# COMPACT_ATOMS: atom_id res chain seq x y z
N MET A 1 -14.76 -10.53 73.39
CA MET A 1 -14.09 -11.10 72.20
C MET A 1 -14.96 -10.79 70.98
N SER A 2 -14.59 -9.79 70.18
CA SER A 2 -15.01 -9.54 68.77
C SER A 2 -15.02 -8.03 68.47
N ALA A 3 -13.85 -7.42 68.24
CA ALA A 3 -13.71 -6.16 67.52
C ALA A 3 -12.21 -5.84 67.37
N LEU A 4 -11.57 -6.36 66.33
CA LEU A 4 -10.27 -5.91 65.77
C LEU A 4 -9.95 -6.80 64.56
N GLY A 5 -10.49 -6.45 63.38
CA GLY A 5 -10.34 -7.29 62.19
C GLY A 5 -10.75 -6.61 60.89
N GLY A 6 -10.49 -5.31 60.73
CA GLY A 6 -11.04 -4.56 59.60
C GLY A 6 -10.28 -3.30 59.20
N GLN A 7 -8.94 -3.32 59.14
CA GLN A 7 -8.18 -2.16 58.60
C GLN A 7 -6.92 -2.49 57.78
N LEU A 8 -6.65 -3.75 57.43
CA LEU A 8 -5.47 -4.11 56.62
C LEU A 8 -5.71 -4.19 55.09
N GLY A 9 -6.94 -3.93 54.63
CA GLY A 9 -7.30 -4.06 53.20
C GLY A 9 -7.16 -2.80 52.34
N ARG A 10 -7.03 -1.60 52.92
CA ARG A 10 -7.11 -0.33 52.17
C ARG A 10 -5.77 0.35 51.86
N LEU A 11 -4.64 -0.22 52.28
CA LEU A 11 -3.31 0.34 52.03
C LEU A 11 -2.54 -0.32 50.86
N ARG A 12 -3.09 -1.36 50.22
CA ARG A 12 -2.37 -2.10 49.16
C ARG A 12 -2.43 -1.45 47.77
N LEU A 13 -3.51 -0.75 47.42
CA LEU A 13 -3.63 -0.08 46.12
C LEU A 13 -2.68 1.12 45.91
N PRO A 14 -2.50 2.06 46.87
CA PRO A 14 -1.58 3.17 46.65
C PRO A 14 -0.11 2.72 46.62
N LEU A 15 0.25 1.66 47.35
CA LEU A 15 1.61 1.14 47.36
C LEU A 15 2.00 0.50 46.02
N VAL A 16 1.09 -0.26 45.40
CA VAL A 16 1.34 -0.87 44.08
C VAL A 16 1.47 0.19 43.00
N ALA A 17 0.64 1.25 43.04
CA ALA A 17 0.75 2.37 42.11
C ALA A 17 2.07 3.16 42.28
N VAL A 18 2.51 3.39 43.52
CA VAL A 18 3.78 4.08 43.80
C VAL A 18 4.98 3.22 43.38
N VAL A 19 4.95 1.91 43.63
CA VAL A 19 6.02 0.98 43.21
C VAL A 19 6.08 0.85 41.69
N ALA A 20 4.93 0.78 40.99
CA ALA A 20 4.88 0.76 39.53
C ALA A 20 5.40 2.08 38.93
N SER A 21 5.02 3.23 39.50
CA SER A 21 5.54 4.54 39.07
C SER A 21 7.03 4.70 39.34
N LEU A 22 7.54 4.20 40.47
CA LEU A 22 8.98 4.20 40.79
C LEU A 22 9.77 3.23 39.91
N LEU A 23 9.19 2.08 39.53
CA LEU A 23 9.79 1.17 38.54
C LEU A 23 9.81 1.77 37.14
N LEU A 24 8.75 2.46 36.71
CA LEU A 24 8.73 3.20 35.45
C LEU A 24 9.73 4.36 35.46
N LEU A 25 9.84 5.10 36.56
CA LEU A 25 10.86 6.14 36.73
C LEU A 25 12.27 5.57 36.80
N ALA A 26 12.48 4.41 37.42
CA ALA A 26 13.77 3.73 37.48
C ALA A 26 14.16 3.14 36.11
N LEU A 27 13.22 2.60 35.34
CA LEU A 27 13.45 2.14 33.97
C LEU A 27 13.71 3.31 33.01
N TYR A 28 12.99 4.43 33.18
CA TYR A 28 13.24 5.68 32.46
C TYR A 28 14.60 6.31 32.86
N HIS A 29 14.99 6.22 34.13
CA HIS A 29 16.31 6.66 34.58
C HIS A 29 17.44 5.71 34.20
N HIS A 30 17.22 4.40 34.09
CA HIS A 30 18.23 3.48 33.58
C HIS A 30 18.42 3.63 32.08
N SER A 31 17.35 3.94 31.33
CA SER A 31 17.42 4.34 29.92
C SER A 31 18.19 5.65 29.73
N SER A 32 18.02 6.64 30.61
CA SER A 32 18.71 7.94 30.52
C SER A 32 20.07 8.02 31.24
N SER A 33 20.44 6.98 32.00
CA SER A 33 21.74 6.85 32.69
C SER A 33 22.84 6.28 31.79
N PHE A 34 22.52 5.87 30.56
CA PHE A 34 23.51 5.66 29.50
C PHE A 34 23.98 7.01 28.91
N LYS A 35 24.27 7.99 29.75
CA LYS A 35 25.07 9.15 29.36
C LYS A 35 26.53 8.72 29.37
N SER A 36 26.92 7.96 28.35
CA SER A 36 28.33 7.81 28.01
C SER A 36 28.83 9.16 27.51
N SER A 37 29.88 9.66 28.14
CA SER A 37 30.80 10.61 27.56
C SER A 37 31.40 10.02 26.27
N GLN A 38 30.69 10.15 25.16
CA GLN A 38 31.20 9.92 23.81
C GLN A 38 30.77 11.11 22.97
N SER A 39 31.51 12.20 23.12
CA SER A 39 31.45 13.39 22.26
C SER A 39 32.19 13.17 20.93
N SER A 40 32.19 11.95 20.41
CA SER A 40 32.65 11.63 19.07
C SER A 40 31.42 11.10 18.34
N GLY A 41 30.91 11.86 17.37
CA GLY A 41 29.71 11.61 16.59
C GLY A 41 29.78 10.31 15.75
N GLY A 42 29.83 9.19 16.45
CA GLY A 42 29.59 7.87 15.90
C GLY A 42 28.10 7.59 16.03
N TRP A 43 27.50 7.14 14.94
CA TRP A 43 26.16 6.58 14.93
C TRP A 43 26.05 5.50 16.02
N ILE A 44 25.43 5.84 17.14
CA ILE A 44 24.93 4.83 18.07
C ILE A 44 23.80 4.15 17.31
N LEU A 45 23.89 2.83 17.15
CA LEU A 45 22.88 2.02 16.48
C LEU A 45 21.53 2.22 17.15
N ASP A 46 20.73 3.15 16.62
CA ASP A 46 19.39 3.34 17.11
C ASP A 46 18.62 2.02 16.93
N PRO A 47 18.03 1.45 17.99
CA PRO A 47 17.27 0.21 17.92
C PRO A 47 16.18 0.23 16.84
N SER A 48 15.66 1.41 16.49
CA SER A 48 14.66 1.59 15.44
C SER A 48 15.20 1.20 14.06
N ILE A 49 16.46 1.54 13.74
CA ILE A 49 17.09 1.17 12.45
C ILE A 49 17.21 -0.35 12.35
N VAL A 50 17.66 -1.01 13.41
CA VAL A 50 17.75 -2.48 13.48
C VAL A 50 16.37 -3.10 13.33
N GLN A 51 15.34 -2.54 13.96
CA GLN A 51 13.97 -3.01 13.84
C GLN A 51 13.44 -2.89 12.39
N ILE A 52 13.73 -1.77 11.71
CA ILE A 52 13.34 -1.54 10.31
C ILE A 52 13.97 -2.58 9.40
N ILE A 53 15.27 -2.82 9.54
CA ILE A 53 16.00 -3.78 8.72
C ILE A 53 15.47 -5.19 8.98
N ASN A 54 15.29 -5.56 10.25
CA ASN A 54 14.70 -6.85 10.61
C ASN A 54 13.30 -7.01 10.02
N GLN A 55 12.45 -5.98 10.06
CA GLN A 55 11.13 -6.03 9.44
C GLN A 55 11.23 -6.23 7.93
N HIS A 56 12.14 -5.54 7.24
CA HIS A 56 12.36 -5.74 5.80
C HIS A 56 12.81 -7.16 5.48
N ILE A 57 13.77 -7.68 6.26
CA ILE A 57 14.28 -9.04 6.14
C ILE A 57 13.15 -10.05 6.36
N ASP A 58 12.37 -9.89 7.42
CA ASP A 58 11.19 -10.72 7.69
C ASP A 58 10.23 -10.74 6.49
N LEU A 59 9.91 -9.58 5.92
CA LEU A 59 9.06 -9.50 4.73
C LEU A 59 9.64 -10.29 3.54
N GLN A 60 10.96 -10.27 3.34
CA GLN A 60 11.60 -11.08 2.31
C GLN A 60 11.55 -12.58 2.65
N GLY A 61 11.88 -12.98 3.88
CA GLY A 61 11.91 -14.38 4.29
C GLY A 61 10.58 -15.10 4.11
N HIS A 62 9.46 -14.41 4.37
CA HIS A 62 8.12 -14.94 4.12
C HIS A 62 7.84 -15.15 2.63
N SER A 63 8.37 -14.29 1.77
CA SER A 63 8.17 -14.36 0.31
C SER A 63 8.88 -15.58 -0.31
N TYR A 64 10.01 -16.00 0.26
CA TYR A 64 10.85 -17.11 -0.25
C TYR A 64 10.71 -18.43 0.54
N GLY A 65 9.70 -18.56 1.39
CA GLY A 65 9.41 -19.82 2.10
C GLY A 65 10.43 -20.22 3.16
N GLY A 66 11.18 -19.26 3.72
CA GLY A 66 12.03 -19.40 4.92
C GLY A 66 13.24 -20.36 4.85
N SER A 67 13.37 -21.17 3.78
CA SER A 67 14.44 -22.17 3.62
C SER A 67 15.59 -21.70 2.74
N THR A 68 15.36 -20.67 1.91
CA THR A 68 16.37 -20.10 1.02
C THR A 68 17.14 -19.00 1.76
N PRO A 69 18.48 -19.09 1.89
CA PRO A 69 19.27 -18.00 2.44
C PRO A 69 19.14 -16.74 1.58
N LEU A 70 18.83 -15.61 2.19
CA LEU A 70 18.74 -14.31 1.55
C LEU A 70 20.05 -13.54 1.71
N ASN A 71 20.63 -13.12 0.59
CA ASN A 71 21.85 -12.32 0.59
C ASN A 71 21.48 -10.84 0.54
N PHE A 72 21.95 -10.08 1.53
CA PHE A 72 21.78 -8.63 1.63
C PHE A 72 23.13 -7.94 1.46
N THR A 73 23.13 -6.82 0.75
CA THR A 73 24.29 -5.95 0.61
C THR A 73 24.00 -4.64 1.31
N LEU A 74 24.81 -4.32 2.31
CA LEU A 74 24.77 -3.06 3.00
C LEU A 74 25.66 -2.04 2.28
N ASP A 75 25.06 -0.97 1.79
CA ASP A 75 25.74 0.19 1.25
C ASP A 75 25.44 1.43 2.10
N ALA A 76 26.44 2.29 2.22
CA ALA A 76 26.39 3.50 3.01
C ALA A 76 27.09 4.62 2.23
N ASP A 77 26.31 5.58 1.72
CA ASP A 77 26.82 6.74 1.00
C ASP A 77 26.65 8.02 1.85
N GLY A 78 27.53 9.01 1.66
CA GLY A 78 27.51 10.28 2.41
C GLY A 78 28.07 10.23 3.85
N ILE A 79 28.28 9.06 4.44
CA ILE A 79 28.65 8.94 5.87
C ILE A 79 30.19 9.00 6.09
N SER A 80 30.69 10.07 6.74
CA SER A 80 32.14 10.34 6.95
C SER A 80 32.93 9.26 7.73
N SER A 81 34.19 9.02 7.35
CA SER A 81 34.87 7.71 7.29
C SER A 81 35.53 7.09 8.54
N SER A 82 35.37 7.59 9.77
CA SER A 82 36.08 7.01 10.95
C SER A 82 35.18 6.31 11.98
N GLY A 83 33.94 6.76 12.17
CA GLY A 83 32.93 6.10 13.02
C GLY A 83 32.06 5.09 12.27
N THR A 84 32.12 5.11 10.93
CA THR A 84 31.22 4.38 10.03
C THR A 84 31.45 2.87 10.07
N CYS A 85 32.70 2.43 10.01
CA CYS A 85 33.00 1.00 9.87
C CYS A 85 32.63 0.19 11.12
N SER A 86 32.81 0.74 12.33
CA SER A 86 32.42 0.07 13.57
C SER A 86 30.91 0.04 13.76
N GLY A 87 30.21 1.15 13.47
CA GLY A 87 28.75 1.22 13.52
C GLY A 87 28.09 0.28 12.52
N LEU A 88 28.56 0.29 11.27
CA LEU A 88 28.05 -0.59 10.23
C LEU A 88 28.39 -2.07 10.51
N GLU A 89 29.55 -2.40 11.07
CA GLU A 89 29.90 -3.78 11.45
C GLU A 89 29.02 -4.28 12.61
N ALA A 90 28.71 -3.41 13.56
CA ALA A 90 27.77 -3.71 14.61
C ALA A 90 26.34 -3.89 14.06
N LEU A 91 25.94 -3.11 13.05
CA LEU A 91 24.68 -3.32 12.33
C LEU A 91 24.67 -4.68 11.63
N ARG A 92 25.72 -5.00 10.89
CA ARG A 92 25.89 -6.28 10.20
C ARG A 92 25.77 -7.46 11.17
N LYS A 93 26.37 -7.36 12.35
CA LYS A 93 26.25 -8.39 13.41
C LYS A 93 24.85 -8.48 14.01
N ALA A 94 24.22 -7.34 14.27
CA ALA A 94 22.85 -7.30 14.80
C ALA A 94 21.85 -7.95 13.83
N VAL A 95 22.08 -7.78 12.53
CA VAL A 95 21.22 -8.30 11.47
C VAL A 95 21.56 -9.75 11.09
N GLY A 96 22.85 -10.07 10.96
CA GLY A 96 23.37 -11.38 10.52
C GLY A 96 23.22 -12.52 11.54
N GLY A 97 22.62 -12.26 12.70
CA GLY A 97 22.28 -13.30 13.68
C GLY A 97 21.16 -14.25 13.23
N ARG A 98 20.54 -14.02 12.08
CA ARG A 98 19.46 -14.85 11.54
C ARG A 98 20.02 -15.97 10.66
N THR A 99 19.53 -17.18 10.87
CA THR A 99 20.03 -18.42 10.23
C THR A 99 19.90 -18.44 8.70
N TRP A 100 19.04 -17.60 8.14
CA TRP A 100 18.72 -17.58 6.72
C TRP A 100 19.11 -16.27 6.03
N SER A 101 19.96 -15.43 6.63
CA SER A 101 20.44 -14.20 5.97
C SER A 101 21.95 -14.09 5.98
N ASN A 102 22.53 -13.74 4.83
CA ASN A 102 23.94 -13.35 4.73
C ASN A 102 24.03 -11.87 4.41
N VAL A 103 24.70 -11.09 5.27
CA VAL A 103 24.88 -9.65 5.04
C VAL A 103 26.33 -9.39 4.63
N ALA A 104 26.50 -8.92 3.39
CA ALA A 104 27.77 -8.54 2.81
C ALA A 104 27.88 -7.02 2.65
N TRP A 105 29.07 -6.56 2.33
CA TRP A 105 29.39 -5.16 2.10
C TRP A 105 29.29 -4.80 0.62
N GLY A 106 28.66 -3.66 0.32
CA GLY A 106 28.59 -3.10 -1.01
C GLY A 106 29.73 -2.12 -1.31
N GLY A 107 30.09 -2.04 -2.60
CA GLY A 107 30.79 -0.90 -3.22
C GLY A 107 31.91 -0.23 -2.42
N ARG A 108 31.78 1.09 -2.23
CA ARG A 108 32.77 1.97 -1.60
C ARG A 108 32.91 1.73 -0.10
N ALA A 109 31.81 1.48 0.60
CA ALA A 109 31.81 1.23 2.05
C ALA A 109 32.60 -0.05 2.39
N GLY A 110 32.40 -1.13 1.62
CA GLY A 110 33.18 -2.36 1.76
C GLY A 110 34.67 -2.15 1.53
N ALA A 111 35.04 -1.37 0.51
CA ALA A 111 36.42 -1.02 0.23
C ALA A 111 37.06 -0.19 1.35
N GLN A 112 36.34 0.80 1.89
CA GLN A 112 36.82 1.65 2.98
C GLN A 112 36.98 0.89 4.30
N CYS A 113 36.08 -0.06 4.58
CA CYS A 113 36.10 -0.86 5.81
C CYS A 113 36.92 -2.15 5.72
N GLY A 114 37.66 -2.36 4.61
CA GLY A 114 38.54 -3.52 4.43
C GLY A 114 37.81 -4.85 4.24
N ALA A 115 36.55 -4.82 3.85
CA ALA A 115 35.77 -6.02 3.58
C ALA A 115 36.12 -6.62 2.21
N LYS A 116 36.19 -7.96 2.15
CA LYS A 116 36.26 -8.67 0.86
C LYS A 116 34.88 -8.61 0.22
N GLY A 117 34.80 -8.07 -1.00
CA GLY A 117 33.54 -7.97 -1.75
C GLY A 117 32.86 -9.34 -1.87
N GLY A 118 31.54 -9.36 -1.63
CA GLY A 118 30.71 -10.54 -1.85
C GLY A 118 30.37 -10.71 -3.34
N ASP A 119 30.04 -11.93 -3.75
CA ASP A 119 29.55 -12.22 -5.10
C ASP A 119 28.21 -11.49 -5.34
N PRO A 120 28.09 -10.65 -6.39
CA PRO A 120 26.91 -9.81 -6.66
C PRO A 120 25.67 -10.57 -7.14
N SER A 121 25.73 -11.87 -7.38
CA SER A 121 24.76 -12.59 -8.23
C SER A 121 23.36 -12.90 -7.65
N SER A 122 22.96 -12.36 -6.48
CA SER A 122 21.55 -12.39 -6.01
C SER A 122 21.32 -11.50 -4.76
N GLN A 123 21.40 -10.17 -4.89
CA GLN A 123 21.50 -9.28 -3.71
C GLN A 123 20.26 -8.39 -3.50
N HIS A 124 19.62 -8.52 -2.33
CA HIS A 124 18.81 -7.45 -1.75
C HIS A 124 19.74 -6.34 -1.30
N SER A 125 19.37 -5.08 -1.52
CA SER A 125 20.24 -3.95 -1.16
C SER A 125 19.64 -3.16 -0.02
N LEU A 126 20.48 -2.81 0.96
CA LEU A 126 20.17 -1.92 2.07
C LEU A 126 21.04 -0.68 1.92
N PHE A 127 20.42 0.45 1.62
CA PHE A 127 21.09 1.74 1.51
C PHE A 127 20.81 2.57 2.75
N LEU A 128 21.88 3.01 3.40
CA LEU A 128 21.87 4.05 4.43
C LEU A 128 22.46 5.31 3.81
N SER A 129 21.70 6.40 3.80
CA SER A 129 22.13 7.66 3.19
C SER A 129 21.69 8.86 4.02
N ASP A 130 22.42 9.96 3.89
CA ASP A 130 21.88 11.30 4.16
C ASP A 130 21.00 11.78 2.98
N VAL A 131 20.44 12.97 3.11
CA VAL A 131 19.58 13.57 2.07
C VAL A 131 20.37 13.87 0.78
N ASP A 132 21.63 14.28 0.90
CA ASP A 132 22.49 14.64 -0.24
C ASP A 132 22.82 13.45 -1.15
N GLY A 133 22.84 12.22 -0.62
CA GLY A 133 23.08 11.00 -1.39
C GLY A 133 21.90 10.51 -2.26
N LEU A 134 20.78 11.25 -2.30
CA LEU A 134 19.54 10.77 -2.92
C LEU A 134 19.50 10.75 -4.44
N ASP A 135 20.21 11.66 -5.09
CA ASP A 135 20.17 11.80 -6.56
C ASP A 135 20.59 10.50 -7.27
N GLY A 136 21.52 9.76 -6.67
CA GLY A 136 21.97 8.45 -7.17
C GLY A 136 20.93 7.34 -7.01
N LEU A 137 20.12 7.39 -5.94
CA LEU A 137 19.09 6.39 -5.64
C LEU A 137 17.88 6.50 -6.56
N ALA A 138 17.53 7.72 -6.98
CA ALA A 138 16.47 7.95 -7.95
C ALA A 138 16.81 7.35 -9.33
N GLN A 139 18.09 7.36 -9.71
CA GLN A 139 18.57 6.88 -11.02
C GLN A 139 18.97 5.40 -11.02
N ALA A 140 19.32 4.84 -9.86
CA ALA A 140 19.65 3.42 -9.71
C ALA A 140 18.39 2.55 -9.78
N ALA A 141 17.81 2.41 -10.97
CA ALA A 141 16.81 1.40 -11.23
C ALA A 141 17.50 0.02 -11.22
N PRO A 142 17.16 -0.90 -10.29
CA PRO A 142 17.50 -2.29 -10.47
C PRO A 142 16.81 -2.73 -11.76
N THR A 143 17.60 -3.05 -12.78
CA THR A 143 17.04 -3.69 -13.97
C THR A 143 16.65 -5.09 -13.54
N CYS A 144 15.35 -5.40 -13.61
CA CYS A 144 14.73 -6.58 -13.02
C CYS A 144 15.12 -7.85 -13.79
N ARG A 145 16.39 -8.26 -13.66
CA ARG A 145 16.82 -9.63 -13.93
C ARG A 145 16.81 -10.46 -12.66
N ASP A 146 17.01 -9.82 -11.51
CA ASP A 146 16.89 -10.39 -10.18
C ASP A 146 15.92 -9.52 -9.37
N CYS A 147 14.73 -10.03 -9.03
CA CYS A 147 13.63 -9.35 -8.34
C CYS A 147 13.96 -8.97 -6.87
N SER A 148 15.10 -8.35 -6.61
CA SER A 148 15.52 -8.00 -5.27
C SER A 148 14.89 -6.67 -4.84
N SER A 149 14.28 -6.69 -3.65
CA SER A 149 13.80 -5.47 -3.01
C SER A 149 14.97 -4.63 -2.50
N THR A 150 14.82 -3.32 -2.55
CA THR A 150 15.78 -2.38 -1.96
C THR A 150 15.18 -1.72 -0.74
N LEU A 151 15.87 -1.71 0.40
CA LEU A 151 15.53 -0.88 1.55
C LEU A 151 16.42 0.37 1.54
N VAL A 152 15.79 1.53 1.59
CA VAL A 152 16.47 2.83 1.76
C VAL A 152 16.05 3.38 3.10
N ILE A 153 17.03 3.71 3.94
CA ILE A 153 16.84 4.42 5.20
C ILE A 153 17.60 5.74 5.08
N ILE A 154 16.88 6.84 5.31
CA ILE A 154 17.43 8.19 5.17
C ILE A 154 17.37 8.86 6.52
N TYR A 155 18.46 9.57 6.84
CA TYR A 155 18.60 10.34 8.06
C TYR A 155 18.89 11.81 7.74
N SER A 156 18.29 12.71 8.51
CA SER A 156 18.74 14.11 8.62
C SER A 156 18.52 14.61 10.03
N THR A 157 19.31 15.60 10.43
CA THR A 157 19.08 16.38 11.65
C THR A 157 17.94 17.40 11.48
N ASP A 158 17.52 17.69 10.25
CA ASP A 158 16.43 18.61 9.90
C ASP A 158 15.19 17.84 9.44
N GLU A 159 14.09 17.95 10.20
CA GLU A 159 12.82 17.28 9.90
C GLU A 159 12.24 17.72 8.55
N ALA A 160 12.31 19.02 8.23
CA ALA A 160 11.66 19.60 7.07
C ALA A 160 12.41 19.23 5.77
N GLU A 161 13.74 19.23 5.84
CA GLU A 161 14.58 18.73 4.76
C GLU A 161 14.29 17.25 4.48
N LEU A 162 14.20 16.44 5.53
CA LEU A 162 13.94 15.01 5.42
C LEU A 162 12.54 14.71 4.89
N GLU A 163 11.54 15.49 5.31
CA GLU A 163 10.19 15.41 4.76
C GLU A 163 10.17 15.78 3.27
N ALA A 164 10.81 16.88 2.86
CA ALA A 164 10.90 17.28 1.45
C ALA A 164 11.60 16.21 0.60
N ALA A 165 12.64 15.57 1.14
CA ALA A 165 13.33 14.46 0.50
C ALA A 165 12.42 13.23 0.32
N MET A 166 11.66 12.87 1.36
CA MET A 166 10.66 11.80 1.28
C MET A 166 9.59 12.10 0.23
N GLU A 167 9.00 13.30 0.26
CA GLU A 167 7.97 13.71 -0.70
C GLU A 167 8.52 13.65 -2.14
N SER A 168 9.73 14.15 -2.38
CA SER A 168 10.42 14.08 -3.69
C SER A 168 10.58 12.63 -4.20
N LEU A 169 11.01 11.71 -3.35
CA LEU A 169 11.15 10.29 -3.70
C LEU A 169 9.80 9.63 -4.03
N LEU A 170 8.77 9.93 -3.23
CA LEU A 170 7.44 9.35 -3.39
C LEU A 170 6.68 9.93 -4.60
N ASP A 171 6.94 11.19 -4.95
CA ASP A 171 6.34 11.85 -6.11
C ASP A 171 7.00 11.42 -7.43
N GLY A 172 8.31 11.15 -7.40
CA GLY A 172 9.08 10.78 -8.58
C GLY A 172 9.08 9.27 -8.90
N ASN A 173 8.67 8.41 -7.97
CA ASN A 173 8.83 6.96 -8.12
C ASN A 173 7.71 6.16 -7.45
N PHE A 174 7.17 5.18 -8.17
CA PHE A 174 5.96 4.43 -7.79
C PHE A 174 6.23 3.04 -7.23
N ALA A 175 7.49 2.66 -7.11
CA ALA A 175 7.89 1.38 -6.53
C ALA A 175 8.15 1.47 -5.03
N TRP A 176 8.02 2.64 -4.41
CA TRP A 176 8.32 2.80 -2.99
C TRP A 176 7.11 2.43 -2.12
N THR A 177 7.38 1.71 -1.04
CA THR A 177 6.46 1.52 0.07
C THR A 177 7.11 2.08 1.32
N ILE A 178 6.36 2.89 2.06
CA ILE A 178 6.82 3.41 3.34
C ILE A 178 6.84 2.26 4.36
N LEU A 179 8.02 1.86 4.83
CA LEU A 179 8.17 0.91 5.94
C LEU A 179 8.11 1.62 7.29
N ARG A 180 8.71 2.82 7.35
CA ARG A 180 8.58 3.76 8.46
C ARG A 180 8.43 5.15 7.88
N ASP A 181 7.37 5.82 8.34
CA ASP A 181 7.21 7.26 8.12
C ASP A 181 8.26 8.01 8.94
N LEU A 182 8.25 9.34 8.84
CA LEU A 182 9.14 10.22 9.56
C LEU A 182 9.09 9.95 11.08
N GLN A 183 10.20 9.45 11.63
CA GLN A 183 10.32 9.06 13.02
C GLN A 183 11.46 9.85 13.68
N PRO A 184 11.22 10.49 14.83
CA PRO A 184 12.27 11.17 15.58
C PRO A 184 13.23 10.15 16.22
N LEU A 185 14.51 10.49 16.21
CA LEU A 185 15.60 9.84 16.95
C LEU A 185 16.14 10.78 18.03
N ALA A 186 17.16 10.34 18.78
CA ALA A 186 17.79 11.14 19.81
C ALA A 186 18.50 12.40 19.27
N ASP A 187 19.03 12.34 18.04
CA ASP A 187 19.86 13.38 17.42
C ASP A 187 19.38 13.82 16.03
N GLY A 188 18.24 13.32 15.56
CA GLY A 188 17.70 13.68 14.25
C GLY A 188 16.41 12.93 13.94
N PHE A 189 16.18 12.67 12.67
CA PHE A 189 14.98 12.03 12.14
C PHE A 189 15.36 10.98 11.11
N ILE A 190 14.51 9.97 10.96
CA ILE A 190 14.63 8.98 9.90
C ILE A 190 13.31 8.74 9.19
N PHE A 191 13.39 8.28 7.95
CA PHE A 191 12.33 7.49 7.34
C PHE A 191 12.92 6.29 6.62
N ALA A 192 12.08 5.31 6.31
CA ALA A 192 12.50 4.12 5.59
C ALA A 192 11.51 3.77 4.48
N LEU A 193 12.03 3.66 3.26
CA LEU A 193 11.28 3.23 2.08
C LEU A 193 11.80 1.88 1.61
N ARG A 194 10.89 1.04 1.15
CA ARG A 194 11.19 -0.20 0.45
C ARG A 194 10.81 -0.04 -1.02
N LYS A 195 11.76 -0.21 -1.92
CA LYS A 195 11.48 -0.43 -3.34
C LYS A 195 10.95 -1.84 -3.51
N GLN A 196 9.72 -1.95 -4.00
CA GLN A 196 9.09 -3.23 -4.29
C GLN A 196 9.66 -3.81 -5.59
N PRO A 197 9.82 -5.14 -5.67
CA PRO A 197 10.13 -5.79 -6.92
C PRO A 197 8.90 -5.68 -7.82
N ILE A 198 9.02 -4.87 -8.87
CA ILE A 198 8.01 -4.74 -9.91
C ILE A 198 8.52 -5.48 -11.15
N PRO A 199 7.67 -6.23 -11.87
CA PRO A 199 8.06 -6.85 -13.14
C PRO A 199 8.58 -5.78 -14.11
N LEU A 200 9.60 -6.14 -14.91
CA LEU A 200 10.24 -5.20 -15.82
C LEU A 200 9.23 -4.51 -16.76
N GLN A 201 8.22 -5.25 -17.21
CA GLN A 201 7.20 -4.72 -18.10
C GLN A 201 6.32 -3.65 -17.44
N ASP A 202 5.94 -3.86 -16.18
CA ASP A 202 5.16 -2.88 -15.42
C ASP A 202 6.00 -1.65 -15.11
N GLN A 203 7.28 -1.85 -14.74
CA GLN A 203 8.19 -0.73 -14.55
C GLN A 203 8.30 0.13 -15.83
N ARG A 204 8.48 -0.50 -17.00
CA ARG A 204 8.50 0.22 -18.29
C ARG A 204 7.22 0.98 -18.54
N HIS A 205 6.06 0.35 -18.36
CA HIS A 205 4.77 1.01 -18.51
C HIS A 205 4.64 2.22 -17.59
N MET A 206 5.09 2.10 -16.35
CA MET A 206 5.07 3.18 -15.37
C MET A 206 5.99 4.33 -15.78
N ASP A 207 7.20 4.03 -16.23
CA ASP A 207 8.15 5.02 -16.75
C ASP A 207 7.58 5.74 -17.98
N ASP A 208 6.98 5.00 -18.92
CA ASP A 208 6.32 5.53 -20.11
C ASP A 208 5.11 6.41 -19.74
N PHE A 209 4.30 5.98 -18.78
CA PHE A 209 3.16 6.75 -18.29
C PHE A 209 3.62 8.06 -17.65
N LEU A 210 4.71 8.04 -16.87
CA LEU A 210 5.27 9.26 -16.29
C LEU A 210 5.83 10.21 -17.32
N ALA A 211 6.63 9.67 -18.24
CA ALA A 211 7.19 10.43 -19.34
C ALA A 211 6.05 11.07 -20.16
N LEU A 212 4.97 10.34 -20.40
CA LEU A 212 3.80 10.84 -21.11
C LEU A 212 3.09 11.96 -20.34
N GLN A 213 2.87 11.80 -19.03
CA GLN A 213 2.28 12.85 -18.19
C GLN A 213 3.17 14.10 -18.11
N ALA A 214 4.50 13.92 -18.17
CA ALA A 214 5.47 15.01 -18.14
C ALA A 214 5.63 15.72 -19.51
N ALA A 215 5.55 14.99 -20.62
CA ALA A 215 5.85 15.50 -21.97
C ALA A 215 4.92 16.64 -22.41
N ASP A 216 3.67 16.67 -21.90
CA ASP A 216 2.68 17.69 -22.29
C ASP A 216 2.77 18.98 -21.44
N HIS A 217 3.83 19.10 -20.61
CA HIS A 217 4.09 20.32 -19.83
C HIS A 217 4.57 21.51 -20.65
N ASP A 218 4.97 21.33 -21.92
CA ASP A 218 5.41 22.42 -22.79
C ASP A 218 4.42 22.75 -23.94
N VAL A 219 3.51 21.84 -24.29
CA VAL A 219 2.52 22.02 -25.38
C VAL A 219 1.31 22.86 -24.94
N PRO A 220 0.97 24.00 -25.57
CA PRO A 220 -0.22 24.78 -25.22
C PRO A 220 -1.47 23.90 -25.08
N CYS A 221 -2.30 24.14 -24.06
CA CYS A 221 -3.41 23.25 -23.72
C CYS A 221 -4.44 23.10 -24.85
N GLU A 222 -4.54 24.09 -25.72
CA GLU A 222 -5.35 24.10 -26.92
C GLU A 222 -4.83 23.18 -28.04
N GLU A 223 -3.54 22.85 -28.02
CA GLU A 223 -2.89 21.96 -28.98
C GLU A 223 -2.77 20.52 -28.44
N GLY A 224 -2.76 20.38 -27.11
CA GLY A 224 -2.63 19.10 -26.40
C GLY A 224 -3.73 18.09 -26.76
N LYS A 225 -3.37 16.81 -26.66
CA LYS A 225 -4.24 15.67 -26.97
C LYS A 225 -4.48 14.85 -25.70
N PHE A 226 -5.63 15.04 -25.07
CA PHE A 226 -5.90 14.47 -23.74
C PHE A 226 -6.84 13.27 -23.76
N LEU A 227 -6.56 12.34 -22.86
CA LEU A 227 -7.50 11.32 -22.41
C LEU A 227 -8.17 11.80 -21.14
N VAL A 228 -9.49 11.94 -21.13
CA VAL A 228 -10.20 12.48 -19.96
C VAL A 228 -11.17 11.46 -19.39
N HIS A 229 -11.14 11.30 -18.08
CA HIS A 229 -12.04 10.41 -17.36
C HIS A 229 -12.62 11.07 -16.11
N GLU A 230 -13.94 10.98 -15.97
CA GLU A 230 -14.66 11.44 -14.78
C GLU A 230 -14.88 10.27 -13.80
N LEU A 231 -14.49 10.45 -12.54
CA LEU A 231 -14.59 9.43 -11.50
C LEU A 231 -16.04 9.17 -11.13
N MET A 232 -16.54 8.00 -11.49
CA MET A 232 -17.90 7.58 -11.15
C MET A 232 -18.06 7.21 -9.66
N PRO A 233 -19.26 7.40 -9.08
CA PRO A 233 -19.58 6.93 -7.72
C PRO A 233 -19.53 5.40 -7.67
N SER A 234 -18.38 4.86 -7.26
CA SER A 234 -18.13 3.42 -7.21
C SER A 234 -17.21 3.10 -6.04
N GLY A 235 -17.17 1.81 -5.64
CA GLY A 235 -16.29 1.37 -4.58
C GLY A 235 -14.81 1.57 -4.91
N LEU A 236 -13.96 1.76 -3.90
CA LEU A 236 -12.54 2.11 -4.04
C LEU A 236 -11.79 1.14 -4.95
N GLY A 237 -12.01 -0.16 -4.79
CA GLY A 237 -11.37 -1.17 -5.65
C GLY A 237 -11.75 -1.04 -7.11
N SER A 238 -12.99 -0.63 -7.40
CA SER A 238 -13.47 -0.37 -8.76
C SER A 238 -12.83 0.91 -9.33
N VAL A 239 -12.79 2.00 -8.55
CA VAL A 239 -12.14 3.27 -8.91
C VAL A 239 -10.68 3.03 -9.29
N ILE A 240 -9.91 2.40 -8.40
CA ILE A 240 -8.50 2.10 -8.62
C ILE A 240 -8.32 1.18 -9.84
N ALA A 241 -9.15 0.14 -9.98
CA ALA A 241 -9.10 -0.71 -11.16
C ALA A 241 -9.35 0.05 -12.47
N THR A 242 -10.20 1.07 -12.46
CA THR A 242 -10.49 1.88 -13.66
C THR A 242 -9.35 2.83 -13.99
N ILE A 243 -8.84 3.58 -13.02
CA ILE A 243 -7.67 4.46 -13.23
C ILE A 243 -6.46 3.65 -13.73
N SER A 244 -6.27 2.44 -13.20
CA SER A 244 -5.18 1.54 -13.61
C SER A 244 -5.28 1.14 -15.09
N ARG A 245 -6.50 0.82 -15.56
CA ARG A 245 -6.74 0.48 -16.96
C ARG A 245 -6.57 1.71 -17.87
N LEU A 246 -6.99 2.87 -17.39
CA LEU A 246 -6.87 4.15 -18.09
C LEU A 246 -5.41 4.54 -18.32
N SER A 247 -4.52 4.29 -17.35
CA SER A 247 -3.10 4.62 -17.53
C SER A 247 -2.44 3.77 -18.63
N TYR A 248 -2.77 2.48 -18.73
CA TYR A 248 -2.36 1.64 -19.87
C TYR A 248 -2.86 2.16 -21.20
N TYR A 249 -4.15 2.49 -21.25
CA TYR A 249 -4.72 3.00 -22.48
C TYR A 249 -4.07 4.33 -22.88
N ALA A 250 -3.82 5.23 -21.91
CA ALA A 250 -3.13 6.49 -22.10
C ALA A 250 -1.74 6.30 -22.74
N VAL A 251 -0.91 5.40 -22.20
CA VAL A 251 0.40 5.05 -22.78
C VAL A 251 0.24 4.49 -24.18
N HIS A 252 -0.68 3.54 -24.36
CA HIS A 252 -0.93 2.90 -25.64
C HIS A 252 -1.31 3.90 -26.76
N VAL A 253 -2.12 4.91 -26.43
CA VAL A 253 -2.55 5.94 -27.40
C VAL A 253 -1.66 7.18 -27.40
N GLY A 254 -0.63 7.25 -26.55
CA GLY A 254 0.26 8.40 -26.41
C GLY A 254 -0.47 9.69 -26.00
N ARG A 255 -1.44 9.61 -25.09
CA ARG A 255 -2.21 10.78 -24.60
C ARG A 255 -2.17 10.89 -23.08
N PRO A 256 -1.81 12.04 -22.49
CA PRO A 256 -1.89 12.24 -21.05
C PRO A 256 -3.30 11.99 -20.52
N LEU A 257 -3.38 11.29 -19.39
CA LEU A 257 -4.64 11.01 -18.69
C LEU A 257 -4.94 12.11 -17.68
N ILE A 258 -6.09 12.76 -17.84
CA ILE A 258 -6.68 13.70 -16.88
C ILE A 258 -7.85 13.01 -16.18
N VAL A 259 -7.72 12.82 -14.87
CA VAL A 259 -8.78 12.26 -14.02
C VAL A 259 -9.50 13.41 -13.33
N ILE A 260 -10.80 13.51 -13.57
CA ILE A 260 -11.67 14.52 -13.00
C ILE A 260 -12.52 13.86 -11.91
N PRO A 261 -12.49 14.35 -10.67
CA PRO A 261 -13.41 13.92 -9.64
C PRO A 261 -14.81 14.44 -9.98
N ASN A 262 -15.80 13.56 -9.98
CA ASN A 262 -17.21 13.96 -10.03
C ASN A 262 -17.62 14.52 -8.66
N ASP A 263 -18.59 15.44 -8.63
CA ASP A 263 -19.22 15.93 -7.38
C ASP A 263 -19.78 14.79 -6.49
N ASN A 264 -20.06 13.63 -7.08
CA ASN A 264 -20.55 12.42 -6.42
C ASN A 264 -19.42 11.43 -6.09
N PHE A 265 -18.15 11.83 -6.21
CA PHE A 265 -17.05 10.94 -5.91
C PHE A 265 -17.07 10.55 -4.42
N ALA A 266 -17.21 9.24 -4.20
CA ALA A 266 -17.46 8.59 -2.93
C ALA A 266 -16.47 8.91 -1.80
N TYR A 267 -15.26 9.36 -2.14
CA TYR A 267 -14.11 9.37 -1.24
C TYR A 267 -13.50 10.75 -1.05
N LEU A 268 -14.07 11.81 -1.64
CA LEU A 268 -13.55 13.17 -1.54
C LEU A 268 -14.62 14.13 -1.02
N PRO A 269 -14.55 14.55 0.25
CA PRO A 269 -15.43 15.59 0.74
C PRO A 269 -15.25 16.91 -0.03
N PRO A 270 -16.35 17.59 -0.39
CA PRO A 270 -16.28 18.93 -0.99
C PRO A 270 -15.41 19.86 -0.14
N GLY A 271 -14.46 20.53 -0.77
CA GLY A 271 -13.54 21.46 -0.10
C GLY A 271 -12.49 20.82 0.82
N TYR A 272 -12.43 19.48 0.93
CA TYR A 272 -11.35 18.83 1.68
C TYR A 272 -9.99 19.00 0.98
N CYS A 273 -9.99 18.92 -0.35
CA CYS A 273 -8.79 19.08 -1.17
C CYS A 273 -8.89 20.40 -1.94
N PRO A 274 -7.87 21.29 -1.84
CA PRO A 274 -7.93 22.62 -2.46
C PRO A 274 -8.14 22.60 -3.98
N ASP A 275 -7.66 21.56 -4.64
CA ASP A 275 -7.74 21.32 -6.07
C ASP A 275 -8.81 20.26 -6.42
N GLU A 276 -9.60 19.86 -5.43
CA GLU A 276 -10.58 18.77 -5.48
C GLU A 276 -10.02 17.49 -6.09
N SER A 277 -8.72 17.24 -6.10
CA SER A 277 -8.16 16.08 -6.81
C SER A 277 -7.91 14.89 -5.87
N LEU A 278 -7.61 13.72 -6.45
CA LEU A 278 -7.11 12.57 -5.67
C LEU A 278 -5.73 12.81 -5.02
N ASN A 279 -5.07 13.93 -5.35
CA ASN A 279 -3.68 14.17 -4.98
C ASN A 279 -3.51 14.47 -3.52
N CYS A 280 -4.51 15.08 -2.89
CA CYS A 280 -4.52 15.26 -1.45
C CYS A 280 -4.46 13.92 -0.70
N TYR A 281 -4.91 12.83 -1.32
CA TYR A 281 -4.85 11.50 -0.73
C TYR A 281 -3.53 10.81 -0.95
N PHE A 282 -2.97 10.89 -2.16
CA PHE A 282 -1.86 10.05 -2.58
C PHE A 282 -0.72 10.82 -3.27
N HIS A 283 0.49 10.33 -3.07
CA HIS A 283 1.63 10.50 -3.96
C HIS A 283 1.37 9.69 -5.24
N SER A 284 1.41 10.32 -6.41
CA SER A 284 0.93 9.75 -7.68
C SER A 284 1.42 10.62 -8.86
N PRO A 285 1.51 10.19 -10.14
CA PRO A 285 1.66 11.19 -11.19
C PRO A 285 0.40 12.02 -11.40
N PHE A 286 -0.70 11.63 -10.75
CA PHE A 286 -1.84 12.53 -10.62
C PHE A 286 -1.49 13.75 -9.75
N TYR A 287 -0.45 13.69 -8.89
CA TYR A 287 -0.08 14.63 -7.80
C TYR A 287 -0.16 16.11 -8.17
N ARG A 288 0.08 16.45 -9.43
CA ARG A 288 -0.15 17.78 -9.95
C ARG A 288 -1.46 17.76 -10.73
N PRO A 289 -2.44 18.62 -10.39
CA PRO A 289 -3.52 18.93 -11.31
C PRO A 289 -2.89 19.18 -12.66
N HIS A 290 -3.27 18.37 -13.65
CA HIS A 290 -2.74 18.54 -15.00
C HIS A 290 -2.93 20.01 -15.36
N ARG A 291 -1.88 20.70 -15.82
CA ARG A 291 -1.95 22.17 -16.01
C ARG A 291 -3.09 22.61 -16.93
N CYS A 292 -3.52 21.70 -17.81
CA CYS A 292 -4.65 21.86 -18.73
C CYS A 292 -6.01 21.47 -18.14
N LEU A 293 -6.12 21.13 -16.85
CA LEU A 293 -7.39 20.74 -16.22
C LEU A 293 -8.45 21.83 -16.36
N SER A 294 -8.13 23.09 -16.06
CA SER A 294 -9.06 24.21 -16.22
C SER A 294 -9.50 24.41 -17.68
N TYR A 295 -8.57 24.21 -18.62
CA TYR A 295 -8.87 24.24 -20.06
C TYR A 295 -9.83 23.11 -20.43
N VAL A 296 -9.53 21.88 -20.01
CA VAL A 296 -10.35 20.70 -20.25
C VAL A 296 -11.75 20.88 -19.68
N LEU A 297 -11.89 21.29 -18.41
CA LEU A 297 -13.19 21.54 -17.77
C LEU A 297 -14.03 22.59 -18.53
N THR A 298 -13.40 23.67 -18.97
CA THR A 298 -14.08 24.73 -19.75
C THR A 298 -14.60 24.21 -21.09
N HIS A 299 -13.85 23.34 -21.76
CA HIS A 299 -14.19 22.84 -23.09
C HIS A 299 -15.08 21.59 -23.05
N LEU A 300 -15.01 20.78 -21.99
CA LEU A 300 -15.87 19.61 -21.78
C LEU A 300 -17.34 20.00 -21.70
N SER A 301 -17.67 21.10 -21.00
CA SER A 301 -19.06 21.56 -20.87
C SER A 301 -19.73 21.86 -22.22
N ASN A 302 -18.93 22.15 -23.26
CA ASN A 302 -19.39 22.50 -24.60
C ASN A 302 -19.28 21.35 -25.60
N LYS A 303 -18.63 20.24 -25.23
CA LYS A 303 -18.56 19.05 -26.09
C LYS A 303 -19.68 18.10 -25.69
N PRO A 304 -20.47 17.56 -26.64
CA PRO A 304 -21.20 16.35 -26.31
C PRO A 304 -20.15 15.36 -25.79
N PRO A 305 -20.39 14.66 -24.67
CA PRO A 305 -19.48 13.63 -24.27
C PRO A 305 -19.28 12.75 -25.50
N LEU A 306 -18.02 12.58 -25.92
CA LEU A 306 -17.74 11.68 -27.01
C LEU A 306 -18.31 10.37 -26.51
N THR A 307 -19.45 9.97 -27.09
CA THR A 307 -20.05 8.70 -26.72
C THR A 307 -18.91 7.75 -27.04
N PRO A 308 -18.28 7.11 -26.03
CA PRO A 308 -17.32 6.07 -26.31
C PRO A 308 -18.07 5.21 -27.31
N PRO A 309 -17.56 5.03 -28.54
CA PRO A 309 -18.31 4.31 -29.55
C PRO A 309 -18.71 3.03 -28.85
N LYS A 310 -20.02 2.83 -28.58
CA LYS A 310 -20.50 1.82 -27.60
C LYS A 310 -19.66 0.59 -27.84
N ALA A 311 -18.67 0.36 -26.97
CA ALA A 311 -17.46 -0.35 -27.38
C ALA A 311 -17.79 -1.82 -27.42
N THR A 312 -18.49 -2.19 -28.48
CA THR A 312 -18.95 -3.51 -28.82
C THR A 312 -17.88 -4.22 -29.62
N SER A 313 -16.82 -3.50 -30.06
CA SER A 313 -15.68 -4.06 -30.78
C SER A 313 -14.36 -3.34 -30.45
N LEU A 314 -13.27 -4.10 -30.47
CA LEU A 314 -11.90 -3.62 -30.28
C LEU A 314 -11.47 -2.52 -31.27
N LYS A 315 -12.05 -2.50 -32.48
CA LYS A 315 -11.76 -1.49 -33.52
C LYS A 315 -12.13 -0.07 -33.12
N SER A 316 -13.07 0.09 -32.18
CA SER A 316 -13.50 1.42 -31.73
C SER A 316 -12.60 2.02 -30.65
N LEU A 317 -11.66 1.21 -30.14
CA LEU A 317 -10.57 1.60 -29.24
C LEU A 317 -9.25 1.78 -30.00
N ASP A 318 -9.25 1.60 -31.32
CA ASP A 318 -8.09 1.84 -32.17
C ASP A 318 -7.87 3.36 -32.27
N PRO A 319 -6.73 3.90 -31.80
CA PRO A 319 -6.45 5.34 -31.91
C PRO A 319 -6.43 5.84 -33.37
N THR A 320 -6.20 4.95 -34.35
CA THR A 320 -6.23 5.30 -35.79
C THR A 320 -7.66 5.45 -36.34
N ALA A 321 -8.68 5.00 -35.61
CA ALA A 321 -10.08 5.15 -35.99
C ALA A 321 -10.63 6.56 -35.70
N HIS A 322 -9.86 7.41 -35.02
CA HIS A 322 -10.26 8.75 -34.62
C HIS A 322 -9.51 9.81 -35.43
N SER A 323 -10.21 10.89 -35.78
CA SER A 323 -9.61 11.99 -36.52
C SER A 323 -8.49 12.67 -35.72
N ASP A 324 -7.37 12.97 -36.36
CA ASP A 324 -6.28 13.74 -35.76
C ASP A 324 -6.69 15.13 -35.26
N SER A 325 -7.85 15.64 -35.72
CA SER A 325 -8.43 16.91 -35.31
C SER A 325 -9.10 16.89 -33.92
N ASP A 326 -9.30 15.73 -33.30
CA ASP A 326 -9.94 15.65 -31.98
C ASP A 326 -8.92 15.78 -30.84
N HIS A 327 -8.78 17.01 -30.35
CA HIS A 327 -7.88 17.40 -29.26
C HIS A 327 -8.29 16.88 -27.87
N LEU A 328 -9.58 16.58 -27.66
CA LEU A 328 -10.07 16.06 -26.37
C LEU A 328 -10.82 14.76 -26.59
N TRP A 329 -10.31 13.67 -26.02
CA TRP A 329 -11.00 12.39 -25.97
C TRP A 329 -11.58 12.21 -24.58
N LEU A 330 -12.84 12.65 -24.41
CA LEU A 330 -13.60 12.27 -23.23
C LEU A 330 -13.96 10.80 -23.40
N MET A 331 -13.40 9.96 -22.54
CA MET A 331 -13.87 8.59 -22.44
C MET A 331 -14.96 8.54 -21.40
N GLU A 332 -16.22 8.54 -21.86
CA GLU A 332 -17.21 7.84 -21.04
C GLU A 332 -16.80 6.38 -21.06
N TRP A 333 -16.78 5.70 -19.93
CA TRP A 333 -16.51 4.27 -19.94
C TRP A 333 -17.87 3.59 -20.05
N PRO A 334 -18.13 2.73 -21.06
CA PRO A 334 -19.37 1.96 -21.07
C PRO A 334 -19.43 1.21 -19.73
N SER A 335 -20.59 1.28 -19.06
CA SER A 335 -20.89 0.67 -17.75
C SER A 335 -20.00 -0.52 -17.38
N TRP A 336 -19.61 -0.71 -16.12
CA TRP A 336 -18.69 -1.76 -15.62
C TRP A 336 -18.76 -3.16 -16.30
N THR A 337 -19.94 -3.57 -16.78
CA THR A 337 -20.21 -4.79 -17.56
C THR A 337 -19.69 -4.81 -19.00
N GLY A 338 -19.43 -3.65 -19.61
CA GLY A 338 -18.99 -3.44 -20.99
C GLY A 338 -17.49 -3.62 -21.21
N MET A 339 -16.70 -3.73 -20.12
CA MET A 339 -15.38 -4.36 -20.21
C MET A 339 -15.57 -5.85 -20.39
N THR A 340 -15.85 -6.23 -21.63
CA THR A 340 -15.79 -7.63 -22.03
C THR A 340 -14.42 -8.19 -21.71
N SER A 341 -14.36 -9.51 -21.53
CA SER A 341 -13.12 -10.27 -21.61
C SER A 341 -12.28 -9.92 -22.85
N GLN A 342 -12.86 -9.35 -23.91
CA GLN A 342 -12.15 -8.98 -25.13
C GLN A 342 -11.19 -7.80 -24.97
N PHE A 343 -11.54 -6.74 -24.24
CA PHE A 343 -10.60 -5.64 -23.97
C PHE A 343 -9.42 -6.14 -23.13
N TYR A 344 -9.72 -6.96 -22.12
CA TYR A 344 -8.72 -7.65 -21.33
C TYR A 344 -7.82 -8.58 -22.14
N ASN A 345 -8.42 -9.33 -23.06
CA ASN A 345 -7.67 -10.22 -23.95
C ASN A 345 -6.82 -9.42 -24.93
N HIS A 346 -7.27 -8.24 -25.38
CA HIS A 346 -6.50 -7.38 -26.24
C HIS A 346 -5.32 -6.74 -25.52
N LEU A 347 -5.53 -6.15 -24.34
CA LEU A 347 -4.44 -5.64 -23.52
C LEU A 347 -3.41 -6.76 -23.29
N ARG A 348 -3.85 -7.95 -22.86
CA ARG A 348 -2.97 -9.12 -22.67
C ARG A 348 -2.28 -9.57 -23.95
N ALA A 349 -2.98 -9.60 -25.09
CA ALA A 349 -2.39 -9.97 -26.38
C ALA A 349 -1.34 -8.95 -26.86
N SER A 350 -1.45 -7.69 -26.43
CA SER A 350 -0.44 -6.65 -26.62
C SER A 350 0.67 -6.71 -25.57
N GLY A 351 0.74 -7.79 -24.78
CA GLY A 351 1.66 -7.99 -23.67
C GLY A 351 1.23 -7.31 -22.38
N LEU A 352 0.23 -6.43 -22.36
CA LEU A 352 -0.11 -5.62 -21.19
C LEU A 352 -0.87 -6.44 -20.14
N ASN A 353 -0.41 -6.43 -18.88
CA ASN A 353 -1.12 -7.04 -17.76
C ASN A 353 -1.88 -5.97 -16.92
N PRO A 354 -3.16 -5.68 -17.23
CA PRO A 354 -3.96 -4.68 -16.50
C PRO A 354 -4.18 -4.98 -15.02
N LEU A 355 -3.89 -6.21 -14.57
CA LEU A 355 -3.97 -6.56 -13.16
C LEU A 355 -2.69 -6.16 -12.40
N ALA A 356 -1.58 -5.95 -13.09
CA ALA A 356 -0.29 -5.60 -12.51
C ALA A 356 -0.12 -4.07 -12.33
N THR A 357 -0.73 -3.24 -13.19
CA THR A 357 -0.87 -1.78 -12.91
C THR A 357 -1.89 -1.46 -11.83
N ARG A 358 -2.68 -2.43 -11.35
CA ARG A 358 -3.43 -2.21 -10.10
C ARG A 358 -2.45 -2.06 -8.95
N SER A 359 -1.36 -2.83 -8.96
CA SER A 359 -0.26 -2.71 -8.01
C SER A 359 0.36 -1.31 -8.05
N PHE A 360 0.50 -0.68 -9.22
CA PHE A 360 0.98 0.69 -9.36
C PHE A 360 0.17 1.73 -8.56
N LEU A 361 -1.16 1.71 -8.69
CA LEU A 361 -2.02 2.62 -7.91
C LEU A 361 -2.16 2.21 -6.44
N LEU A 362 -1.95 0.93 -6.18
CA LEU A 362 -1.91 0.38 -4.83
C LEU A 362 -0.62 0.71 -4.08
N LEU A 363 0.44 1.04 -4.81
CA LEU A 363 1.69 1.57 -4.29
C LEU A 363 1.68 3.09 -4.20
N ALA A 364 0.61 3.75 -4.65
CA ALA A 364 0.42 5.18 -4.41
C ALA A 364 0.43 5.40 -2.88
N ASN A 365 1.51 6.01 -2.40
CA ASN A 365 1.69 6.21 -0.97
C ASN A 365 0.70 7.27 -0.52
N PRO A 366 -0.10 7.04 0.54
CA PRO A 366 -0.95 8.11 1.04
C PRO A 366 -0.07 9.30 1.45
N ARG A 367 -0.52 10.54 1.30
CA ARG A 367 0.21 11.70 1.80
C ARG A 367 0.32 11.69 3.33
N ARG A 368 1.32 12.36 3.90
CA ARG A 368 1.57 12.38 5.36
C ARG A 368 0.32 12.62 6.22
N PRO A 369 -0.55 13.62 5.93
CA PRO A 369 -1.76 13.84 6.74
C PRO A 369 -2.69 12.62 6.74
N ILE A 370 -2.84 11.95 5.58
CA ILE A 370 -3.63 10.74 5.46
C ILE A 370 -2.94 9.58 6.18
N ARG A 371 -1.62 9.42 6.05
CA ARG A 371 -0.87 8.37 6.75
C ARG A 371 -1.00 8.49 8.26
N GLN A 372 -0.96 9.70 8.81
CA GLN A 372 -1.18 9.94 10.24
C GLN A 372 -2.58 9.51 10.67
N LEU A 373 -3.60 9.86 9.89
CA LEU A 373 -4.98 9.42 10.14
C LEU A 373 -5.10 7.90 10.06
N LEU A 374 -4.50 7.26 9.06
CA LEU A 374 -4.49 5.81 8.91
C LEU A 374 -3.74 5.11 10.05
N ALA A 375 -2.57 5.61 10.43
CA ALA A 375 -1.77 5.10 11.53
C ALA A 375 -2.54 5.15 12.84
N SER A 376 -3.27 6.23 13.11
CA SER A 376 -4.11 6.34 14.31
C SER A 376 -5.23 5.29 14.36
N ARG A 377 -5.84 4.94 13.21
CA ARG A 377 -6.86 3.90 13.12
C ARG A 377 -6.27 2.50 13.22
N LEU A 378 -5.15 2.27 12.54
CA LEU A 378 -4.44 0.99 12.59
C LEU A 378 -3.91 0.71 14.00
N ALA A 379 -3.44 1.72 14.73
CA ALA A 379 -3.01 1.56 16.12
C ALA A 379 -4.14 1.16 17.07
N ALA A 380 -5.40 1.46 16.74
CA ALA A 380 -6.55 1.01 17.49
C ALA A 380 -6.95 -0.45 17.19
N ILE A 381 -6.31 -1.08 16.19
CA ILE A 381 -6.54 -2.46 15.78
C ILE A 381 -5.27 -3.24 16.14
N GLU A 382 -5.36 -4.10 17.15
CA GLU A 382 -4.22 -4.91 17.60
C GLU A 382 -4.41 -6.37 17.14
N PRO A 383 -4.13 -6.72 15.87
CA PRO A 383 -4.14 -8.12 15.49
C PRO A 383 -2.93 -8.83 16.12
N SER A 384 -3.06 -10.14 16.39
CA SER A 384 -1.86 -10.93 16.62
C SER A 384 -0.92 -10.87 15.40
N PRO A 385 0.37 -11.23 15.57
CA PRO A 385 1.31 -11.24 14.46
C PRO A 385 0.90 -12.14 13.28
N ARG A 386 0.03 -13.13 13.51
CA ARG A 386 -0.46 -14.10 12.53
C ARG A 386 -1.97 -14.17 12.60
N TYR A 387 -2.64 -13.68 11.57
CA TYR A 387 -4.09 -13.69 11.48
C TYR A 387 -4.55 -14.02 10.05
N ILE A 388 -5.79 -14.47 9.95
CA ILE A 388 -6.50 -14.63 8.67
C ILE A 388 -7.28 -13.34 8.43
N SER A 389 -7.27 -12.82 7.22
CA SER A 389 -8.17 -11.75 6.82
C SER A 389 -9.28 -12.27 5.93
N LEU A 390 -10.49 -11.75 6.16
CA LEU A 390 -11.72 -12.17 5.51
C LEU A 390 -12.47 -10.95 4.98
N HIS A 391 -12.80 -10.96 3.69
CA HIS A 391 -13.63 -9.93 3.06
C HIS A 391 -14.98 -10.50 2.59
N VAL A 392 -16.06 -10.07 3.23
CA VAL A 392 -17.43 -10.47 2.87
C VAL A 392 -18.17 -9.27 2.29
N ARG A 393 -18.48 -9.35 0.99
CA ARG A 393 -19.13 -8.29 0.22
C ARG A 393 -20.56 -8.68 -0.10
N HIS A 394 -21.52 -8.17 0.66
CA HIS A 394 -22.93 -8.59 0.58
C HIS A 394 -23.92 -7.50 0.19
N GLY A 395 -23.61 -6.21 0.39
CA GLY A 395 -24.56 -5.09 0.25
C GLY A 395 -25.21 -4.95 -1.14
N ASP A 396 -24.92 -3.88 -1.86
CA ASP A 396 -25.40 -3.68 -3.24
C ASP A 396 -24.83 -4.72 -4.22
N LYS A 397 -23.81 -5.49 -3.82
CA LYS A 397 -23.20 -6.54 -4.66
C LYS A 397 -24.19 -7.61 -5.11
N SER A 398 -25.26 -7.85 -4.34
CA SER A 398 -26.37 -8.72 -4.72
C SER A 398 -27.04 -8.35 -6.05
N GLN A 399 -26.92 -7.09 -6.48
CA GLN A 399 -27.43 -6.59 -7.76
C GLN A 399 -26.50 -6.90 -8.93
N GLU A 400 -25.22 -7.19 -8.66
CA GLU A 400 -24.19 -7.43 -9.66
C GLU A 400 -23.83 -8.93 -9.81
N TYR A 401 -23.90 -9.68 -8.70
CA TYR A 401 -23.41 -11.04 -8.62
C TYR A 401 -24.17 -11.86 -7.55
N PRO A 402 -24.36 -13.18 -7.74
CA PRO A 402 -24.92 -14.03 -6.70
C PRO A 402 -24.11 -13.92 -5.40
N LEU A 403 -24.81 -13.74 -4.27
CA LEU A 403 -24.16 -13.67 -2.96
C LEU A 403 -23.60 -15.04 -2.57
N ILE A 404 -22.38 -15.04 -2.03
CA ILE A 404 -21.77 -16.23 -1.42
C ILE A 404 -22.26 -16.28 0.04
N PRO A 405 -22.91 -17.36 0.50
CA PRO A 405 -23.34 -17.50 1.90
C PRO A 405 -22.16 -17.35 2.87
N PHE A 406 -22.39 -16.72 4.03
CA PHE A 406 -21.32 -16.46 5.00
C PHE A 406 -20.66 -17.75 5.49
N GLU A 407 -21.43 -18.82 5.64
CA GLU A 407 -20.99 -20.15 6.02
C GLU A 407 -19.96 -20.73 5.05
N THR A 408 -20.01 -20.36 3.77
CA THR A 408 -19.01 -20.79 2.78
C THR A 408 -17.65 -20.16 3.05
N TYR A 409 -17.63 -18.88 3.44
CA TYR A 409 -16.40 -18.23 3.89
C TYR A 409 -15.87 -18.89 5.16
N MET A 410 -16.75 -19.13 6.12
CA MET A 410 -16.36 -19.65 7.42
C MET A 410 -15.87 -21.10 7.37
N ALA A 411 -16.43 -21.95 6.49
CA ALA A 411 -15.88 -23.28 6.24
C ALA A 411 -14.41 -23.23 5.79
N THR A 412 -14.05 -22.24 4.97
CA THR A 412 -12.65 -22.01 4.54
C THR A 412 -11.78 -21.52 5.70
N VAL A 413 -12.29 -20.56 6.49
CA VAL A 413 -11.56 -20.02 7.65
C VAL A 413 -11.34 -21.08 8.73
N ASP A 414 -12.32 -21.93 9.02
CA ASP A 414 -12.21 -23.02 9.99
C ASP A 414 -11.17 -24.04 9.56
N GLN A 415 -11.14 -24.42 8.28
CA GLN A 415 -10.12 -25.30 7.73
C GLN A 415 -8.72 -24.68 7.88
N LEU A 416 -8.57 -23.40 7.58
CA LEU A 416 -7.31 -22.67 7.75
C LEU A 416 -6.90 -22.65 9.22
N ALA A 417 -7.77 -22.23 10.12
CA ALA A 417 -7.52 -22.14 11.55
C ALA A 417 -7.09 -23.50 12.14
N ALA A 418 -7.77 -24.58 11.76
CA ALA A 418 -7.41 -25.94 12.19
C ALA A 418 -6.01 -26.36 11.67
N SER A 419 -5.66 -26.00 10.43
CA SER A 419 -4.38 -26.40 9.81
C SER A 419 -3.18 -25.54 10.22
N SER A 420 -3.37 -24.27 10.57
CA SER A 420 -2.30 -23.31 10.86
C SER A 420 -2.21 -22.88 12.33
N SER A 421 -3.19 -23.26 13.14
CA SER A 421 -3.40 -22.79 14.52
C SER A 421 -3.58 -21.27 14.62
N ILE A 422 -4.07 -20.63 13.56
CA ILE A 422 -4.39 -19.19 13.54
C ILE A 422 -5.87 -19.01 13.86
N HIS A 423 -6.18 -18.37 14.98
CA HIS A 423 -7.56 -18.17 15.45
C HIS A 423 -8.06 -16.72 15.33
N ASP A 424 -7.15 -15.77 15.13
CA ASP A 424 -7.51 -14.37 14.90
C ASP A 424 -7.97 -14.17 13.45
N VAL A 425 -9.13 -13.55 13.29
CA VAL A 425 -9.75 -13.26 12.01
C VAL A 425 -10.07 -11.79 11.89
N TYR A 426 -9.36 -11.07 11.03
CA TYR A 426 -9.75 -9.72 10.64
C TYR A 426 -10.90 -9.79 9.63
N LEU A 427 -12.08 -9.28 9.97
CA LEU A 427 -13.26 -9.29 9.10
C LEU A 427 -13.59 -7.88 8.59
N ALA A 428 -13.46 -7.71 7.28
CA ALA A 428 -13.97 -6.58 6.52
C ALA A 428 -15.32 -6.95 5.88
N THR A 429 -16.40 -6.28 6.28
CA THR A 429 -17.72 -6.48 5.68
C THR A 429 -18.56 -5.21 5.71
N ASP A 430 -19.42 -5.09 4.70
CA ASP A 430 -20.41 -4.04 4.56
C ASP A 430 -21.80 -4.44 5.12
N ASN A 431 -21.96 -5.67 5.60
CA ASN A 431 -23.21 -6.21 6.12
C ASN A 431 -23.20 -6.28 7.66
N SER A 432 -24.05 -5.49 8.32
CA SER A 432 -24.09 -5.47 9.78
C SER A 432 -24.67 -6.73 10.42
N SER A 433 -25.51 -7.49 9.70
CA SER A 433 -26.10 -8.73 10.25
C SER A 433 -25.05 -9.79 10.56
N ILE A 434 -23.96 -9.80 9.80
CA ILE A 434 -22.82 -10.70 10.05
C ILE A 434 -22.26 -10.41 11.44
N LEU A 435 -22.03 -9.14 11.75
CA LEU A 435 -21.40 -8.71 12.99
C LEU A 435 -22.28 -8.94 14.21
N THR A 436 -23.59 -8.75 14.07
CA THR A 436 -24.52 -8.84 15.19
C THR A 436 -25.01 -10.26 15.48
N HIS A 437 -25.06 -11.14 14.45
CA HIS A 437 -25.68 -12.46 14.57
C HIS A 437 -24.74 -13.59 14.18
N GLU A 438 -24.12 -13.51 13.01
CA GLU A 438 -23.41 -14.67 12.43
C GLU A 438 -22.12 -15.01 13.17
N LEU A 439 -21.38 -14.02 13.66
CA LEU A 439 -20.12 -14.24 14.38
C LEU A 439 -20.29 -15.09 15.65
N GLN A 440 -21.48 -15.09 16.26
CA GLN A 440 -21.77 -15.87 17.46
C GLN A 440 -21.72 -17.39 17.22
N ASN A 441 -21.84 -17.82 15.96
CA ASN A 441 -21.79 -19.22 15.57
C ASN A 441 -20.36 -19.79 15.54
N TYR A 442 -19.33 -18.95 15.69
CA TYR A 442 -17.92 -19.33 15.57
C TYR A 442 -17.09 -18.94 16.81
N PRO A 443 -17.44 -19.42 18.02
CA PRO A 443 -16.83 -18.98 19.28
C PRO A 443 -15.36 -19.41 19.46
N HIS A 444 -14.85 -20.32 18.63
CA HIS A 444 -13.44 -20.75 18.63
C HIS A 444 -12.52 -19.84 17.82
N LEU A 445 -13.07 -18.81 17.19
CA LEU A 445 -12.33 -17.76 16.47
C LEU A 445 -12.45 -16.43 17.22
N HIS A 446 -11.42 -15.60 17.08
CA HIS A 446 -11.40 -14.25 17.63
C HIS A 446 -11.49 -13.24 16.48
N PHE A 447 -12.66 -12.60 16.36
CA PHE A 447 -12.91 -11.66 15.27
C PHE A 447 -12.48 -10.23 15.62
N ILE A 448 -11.65 -9.66 14.76
CA ILE A 448 -11.22 -8.28 14.79
C ILE A 448 -11.99 -7.54 13.71
N THR A 449 -12.69 -6.47 14.07
CA THR A 449 -13.53 -5.70 13.13
C THR A 449 -13.35 -4.21 13.37
N GLN A 450 -13.53 -3.40 12.33
CA GLN A 450 -13.59 -1.95 12.49
C GLN A 450 -14.95 -1.53 13.05
N THR A 451 -14.95 -0.55 13.95
CA THR A 451 -16.19 0.14 14.36
C THR A 451 -16.53 1.20 13.33
N MET A 452 -17.49 0.89 12.46
CA MET A 452 -18.08 1.84 11.51
C MET A 452 -19.58 1.57 11.41
N GLU A 453 -20.35 2.60 11.06
CA GLU A 453 -21.75 2.42 10.64
C GLU A 453 -21.78 1.60 9.34
N ARG A 454 -22.76 0.70 9.17
CA ARG A 454 -22.82 -0.24 8.05
C ARG A 454 -24.20 -0.34 7.42
N HIS A 455 -24.28 -1.10 6.33
CA HIS A 455 -25.55 -1.37 5.70
C HIS A 455 -26.41 -2.29 6.59
N GLY A 456 -27.63 -1.84 6.93
CA GLY A 456 -28.55 -2.55 7.82
C GLY A 456 -28.77 -1.86 9.16
N ASP A 457 -27.88 -0.96 9.57
CA ASP A 457 -27.97 -0.27 10.87
C ASP A 457 -29.08 0.80 10.93
N GLN A 458 -29.63 1.17 9.76
CA GLN A 458 -30.72 2.15 9.69
C GLN A 458 -32.09 1.47 9.55
N PRO A 459 -33.08 1.87 10.37
CA PRO A 459 -34.46 1.38 10.25
C PRO A 459 -35.00 1.68 8.83
N GLY A 460 -35.29 0.63 8.05
CA GLY A 460 -35.88 0.76 6.70
C GLY A 460 -35.11 0.06 5.56
N GLY A 461 -33.94 -0.53 5.82
CA GLY A 461 -33.40 -1.66 5.04
C GLY A 461 -33.13 -1.47 3.54
N LYS A 462 -33.11 -0.24 3.00
CA LYS A 462 -32.85 0.00 1.57
C LYS A 462 -31.52 0.72 1.36
N GLY A 463 -30.50 -0.01 0.89
CA GLY A 463 -29.25 0.44 0.23
C GLY A 463 -28.42 1.60 0.81
N GLY A 464 -28.79 2.20 1.95
CA GLY A 464 -28.50 3.60 2.23
C GLY A 464 -27.09 3.93 2.73
N TYR A 465 -26.33 2.96 3.27
CA TYR A 465 -25.05 3.31 3.92
C TYR A 465 -24.05 3.88 2.91
N TRP A 466 -23.93 3.25 1.74
CA TRP A 466 -23.05 3.76 0.70
C TRP A 466 -23.51 5.12 0.20
N ARG A 467 -24.80 5.31 -0.09
CA ARG A 467 -25.29 6.62 -0.58
C ARG A 467 -25.18 7.74 0.46
N THR A 468 -25.53 7.48 1.72
CA THR A 468 -25.45 8.49 2.80
C THR A 468 -24.00 8.73 3.23
N GLY A 469 -23.19 7.66 3.32
CA GLY A 469 -21.76 7.72 3.60
C GLY A 469 -20.99 8.48 2.52
N PHE A 470 -21.29 8.24 1.23
CA PHE A 470 -20.74 8.98 0.10
C PHE A 470 -21.11 10.46 0.08
N LEU A 471 -22.15 10.88 0.81
CA LEU A 471 -22.56 12.29 0.84
C LEU A 471 -22.15 13.02 2.12
N THR A 472 -21.88 12.29 3.21
CA THR A 472 -21.70 12.91 4.55
C THR A 472 -20.47 12.44 5.31
N LYS A 473 -19.82 11.34 4.89
CA LYS A 473 -18.70 10.70 5.58
C LYS A 473 -17.61 10.22 4.63
N GLN A 474 -17.38 10.92 3.52
CA GLN A 474 -16.49 10.49 2.43
C GLN A 474 -15.05 10.19 2.90
N LEU A 475 -14.45 11.06 3.72
CA LEU A 475 -13.11 10.84 4.28
C LEU A 475 -13.08 9.63 5.24
N ASP A 476 -14.08 9.49 6.09
CA ASP A 476 -14.17 8.36 7.03
C ASP A 476 -14.26 7.02 6.27
N LEU A 477 -15.09 6.98 5.23
CA LEU A 477 -15.25 5.82 4.36
C LEU A 477 -13.97 5.49 3.58
N PHE A 478 -13.28 6.52 3.10
CA PHE A 478 -11.97 6.37 2.48
C PHE A 478 -10.96 5.75 3.45
N LEU A 479 -10.82 6.33 4.65
CA LEU A 479 -9.90 5.85 5.67
C LEU A 479 -10.23 4.42 6.10
N THR A 480 -11.49 4.09 6.29
CA THR A 480 -11.91 2.71 6.62
C THR A 480 -11.56 1.73 5.50
N SER A 481 -11.80 2.11 4.23
CA SER A 481 -11.40 1.28 3.09
C SER A 481 -9.88 1.09 3.03
N MET A 482 -9.10 2.12 3.34
CA MET A 482 -7.64 2.03 3.38
C MET A 482 -7.14 1.18 4.55
N VAL A 483 -7.77 1.27 5.74
CA VAL A 483 -7.47 0.39 6.88
C VAL A 483 -7.79 -1.06 6.55
N ASP A 484 -8.94 -1.31 5.92
CA ASP A 484 -9.34 -2.64 5.45
C ASP A 484 -8.33 -3.20 4.45
N LEU A 485 -7.91 -2.39 3.47
CA LEU A 485 -6.89 -2.77 2.50
C LEU A 485 -5.57 -3.14 3.19
N GLU A 486 -5.12 -2.32 4.15
CA GLU A 486 -3.85 -2.55 4.86
C GLU A 486 -3.88 -3.80 5.72
N MET A 487 -4.93 -3.98 6.53
CA MET A 487 -5.11 -5.15 7.39
C MET A 487 -5.22 -6.43 6.55
N MET A 488 -5.99 -6.41 5.47
CA MET A 488 -6.10 -7.60 4.63
C MET A 488 -4.80 -7.91 3.88
N SER A 489 -4.04 -6.88 3.49
CA SER A 489 -2.77 -7.05 2.79
C SER A 489 -1.69 -7.65 3.70
N ARG A 490 -1.66 -7.27 4.99
CA ARG A 490 -0.67 -7.76 5.98
C ARG A 490 -0.95 -9.15 6.53
N ALA A 491 -2.18 -9.67 6.40
CA ALA A 491 -2.55 -10.97 6.93
C ALA A 491 -1.68 -12.11 6.40
N GLU A 492 -1.58 -13.22 7.14
CA GLU A 492 -0.89 -14.41 6.66
C GLU A 492 -1.65 -15.04 5.49
N VAL A 493 -2.97 -15.17 5.66
CA VAL A 493 -3.88 -15.67 4.63
C VAL A 493 -5.00 -14.66 4.43
N PHE A 494 -5.34 -14.40 3.17
CA PHE A 494 -6.51 -13.60 2.81
C PHE A 494 -7.57 -14.46 2.14
N VAL A 495 -8.83 -14.29 2.53
CA VAL A 495 -10.02 -14.94 1.95
C VAL A 495 -11.00 -13.88 1.47
N GLY A 496 -11.43 -13.94 0.21
CA GLY A 496 -12.38 -12.97 -0.36
C GLY A 496 -13.16 -13.50 -1.55
N SER A 497 -14.15 -12.73 -2.04
CA SER A 497 -14.90 -13.12 -3.26
C SER A 497 -14.15 -12.72 -4.53
N GLU A 498 -14.05 -13.64 -5.50
CA GLU A 498 -13.41 -13.37 -6.79
C GLU A 498 -14.09 -12.19 -7.53
N SER A 499 -15.40 -12.00 -7.35
CA SER A 499 -16.20 -10.98 -8.03
C SER A 499 -16.08 -9.58 -7.43
N SER A 500 -15.42 -9.41 -6.30
CA SER A 500 -15.26 -8.11 -5.64
C SER A 500 -14.05 -7.35 -6.19
N GLY A 501 -14.27 -6.14 -6.71
CA GLY A 501 -13.18 -5.24 -7.12
C GLY A 501 -12.22 -4.91 -5.98
N PHE A 502 -12.71 -4.87 -4.73
CA PHE A 502 -11.88 -4.66 -3.55
C PHE A 502 -11.05 -5.89 -3.17
N THR A 503 -11.56 -7.10 -3.40
CA THR A 503 -10.75 -8.33 -3.24
C THR A 503 -9.61 -8.37 -4.27
N GLN A 504 -9.88 -7.95 -5.51
CA GLN A 504 -8.84 -7.83 -6.53
C GLN A 504 -7.80 -6.74 -6.17
N LEU A 505 -8.23 -5.69 -5.48
CA LEU A 505 -7.36 -4.64 -4.95
C LEU A 505 -6.39 -5.21 -3.90
N VAL A 506 -6.90 -5.94 -2.90
CA VAL A 506 -6.09 -6.60 -1.86
C VAL A 506 -5.11 -7.60 -2.49
N LYS A 507 -5.57 -8.41 -3.44
CA LYS A 507 -4.75 -9.37 -4.17
C LYS A 507 -3.52 -8.72 -4.81
N ALA A 508 -3.73 -7.69 -5.61
CA ALA A 508 -2.64 -6.98 -6.28
C ALA A 508 -1.64 -6.37 -5.27
N ARG A 509 -2.13 -5.80 -4.17
CA ARG A 509 -1.27 -5.24 -3.11
C ARG A 509 -0.44 -6.32 -2.44
N ARG A 510 -1.07 -7.44 -2.08
CA ARG A 510 -0.40 -8.60 -1.48
C ARG A 510 0.69 -9.18 -2.38
N ALA A 511 0.41 -9.32 -3.68
CA ALA A 511 1.42 -9.80 -4.62
C ALA A 511 2.62 -8.87 -4.74
N ALA A 512 2.38 -7.55 -4.81
CA ALA A 512 3.45 -6.56 -4.82
C ALA A 512 4.33 -6.62 -3.54
N GLU A 513 3.77 -7.07 -2.42
CA GLU A 513 4.49 -7.24 -1.17
C GLU A 513 5.17 -8.61 -1.01
N GLY A 514 4.96 -9.54 -1.94
CA GLY A 514 5.47 -10.92 -1.90
C GLY A 514 4.60 -11.89 -1.07
N ARG A 515 3.33 -11.55 -0.83
CA ARG A 515 2.38 -12.34 -0.02
C ARG A 515 1.40 -13.08 -0.93
N PHE A 516 1.66 -14.35 -1.21
CA PHE A 516 0.93 -15.06 -2.26
C PHE A 516 -0.25 -15.89 -1.79
N ARG A 517 -0.35 -16.20 -0.48
CA ARG A 517 -1.44 -17.04 0.03
C ARG A 517 -2.75 -16.27 0.09
N THR A 518 -3.52 -16.36 -0.98
CA THR A 518 -4.81 -15.70 -1.17
C THR A 518 -5.83 -16.71 -1.71
N LEU A 519 -6.99 -16.78 -1.07
CA LEU A 519 -8.07 -17.69 -1.44
C LEU A 519 -9.26 -16.88 -1.99
N GLY A 520 -9.56 -17.12 -3.27
CA GLY A 520 -10.74 -16.62 -3.94
C GLY A 520 -11.92 -17.57 -3.75
N LEU A 521 -13.08 -17.04 -3.39
CA LEU A 521 -14.34 -17.78 -3.33
C LEU A 521 -15.22 -17.43 -4.52
N HIS A 522 -15.72 -18.48 -5.17
CA HIS A 522 -16.69 -18.39 -6.24
C HIS A 522 -18.13 -18.60 -5.72
N ALA A 523 -19.13 -18.07 -6.41
CA ALA A 523 -20.56 -18.25 -6.08
C ALA A 523 -21.01 -19.72 -6.01
N SER A 524 -20.27 -20.63 -6.67
CA SER A 524 -20.52 -22.07 -6.62
C SER A 524 -19.95 -22.76 -5.36
N GLY A 525 -19.36 -22.01 -4.44
CA GLY A 525 -18.66 -22.55 -3.26
C GLY A 525 -17.26 -23.11 -3.55
N ARG A 526 -16.78 -22.99 -4.79
CA ARG A 526 -15.42 -23.38 -5.16
C ARG A 526 -14.43 -22.39 -4.55
N VAL A 527 -13.43 -22.92 -3.85
CA VAL A 527 -12.26 -22.19 -3.36
C VAL A 527 -11.15 -22.33 -4.38
N THR A 528 -10.54 -21.23 -4.78
CA THR A 528 -9.32 -21.22 -5.57
C THR A 528 -8.20 -20.63 -4.75
N GLU A 529 -7.10 -21.36 -4.61
CA GLU A 529 -5.85 -20.73 -4.23
C GLU A 529 -5.37 -19.92 -5.43
N GLU A 530 -5.57 -18.62 -5.35
CA GLU A 530 -5.08 -17.68 -6.35
C GLU A 530 -3.70 -17.25 -5.89
N GLY A 531 -2.76 -18.19 -5.97
CA GLY A 531 -1.35 -17.82 -5.96
C GLY A 531 -1.16 -16.84 -7.12
N LEU A 532 -0.95 -15.56 -6.79
CA LEU A 532 -0.30 -14.66 -7.71
C LEU A 532 1.17 -15.04 -7.73
N GLY A 533 1.48 -16.26 -8.15
CA GLY A 533 2.85 -16.73 -8.21
C GLY A 533 3.66 -15.93 -9.22
N PRO A 534 4.99 -16.16 -9.30
CA PRO A 534 5.84 -15.52 -10.28
C PRO A 534 5.26 -15.59 -11.70
N GLU A 535 4.56 -16.66 -12.05
CA GLU A 535 3.84 -16.86 -13.32
C GLU A 535 2.81 -15.78 -13.65
N TRP A 536 2.29 -15.06 -12.65
CA TRP A 536 1.38 -13.93 -12.88
C TRP A 536 2.10 -12.68 -13.39
N PHE A 537 3.43 -12.65 -13.19
CA PHE A 537 4.36 -11.63 -13.65
C PHE A 537 5.23 -12.09 -14.82
N ASP A 538 5.45 -13.41 -14.91
CA ASP A 538 6.25 -14.11 -15.92
C ASP A 538 5.36 -14.84 -16.95
N ASP A 539 4.23 -14.26 -17.36
CA ASP A 539 3.56 -14.71 -18.59
C ASP A 539 4.48 -14.37 -19.78
N GLY A 540 5.51 -15.20 -19.95
CA GLY A 540 6.43 -15.21 -21.05
C GLY A 540 5.66 -15.53 -22.33
N LEU A 541 5.40 -14.46 -23.09
CA LEU A 541 5.28 -14.53 -24.54
C LEU A 541 6.67 -14.36 -25.17
#